data_AF-A0A965S119-F1
#
_entry.id   AF-A0A965S119-F1
#
_cell.length_a   1.000
_cell.length_b   1.000
_cell.length_c   1.000
_cell.angle_alpha   90.00
_cell.angle_beta   90.00
_cell.angle_gamma   90.00
#
_symmetry.space_group_name_H-M   'P 1'
#
loop_
_entity.id
_entity.type
_entity.pdbx_description
1 polymer ?
#
loop_
_entity_poly.entity_id
_entity_poly.type
_entity_poly.pdbx_seq_one_letter_code
_entity_poly.pdbx_strand_id
1 'polypeptide(L)' 'MTPQQLKQKFNYTSIGPFHEGLAWAVQDGKYFHIRPNGNPAYTARYDAVGHFHEGLARARQDGKYFHIRLDGNPAYTAR' A
#
# COMPACT_ATOMS: atom_id res chain seq x y z
N MET A 1 -17.97 2.90 2.72
CA MET A 1 -17.49 4.05 1.91
C MET A 1 -17.08 3.51 0.56
N THR A 2 -17.47 4.15 -0.53
CA THR A 2 -17.04 3.76 -1.88
C THR A 2 -15.60 4.22 -2.14
N PRO A 3 -14.86 3.64 -3.11
CA PRO A 3 -13.53 4.13 -3.47
C PRO A 3 -13.51 5.62 -3.82
N GLN A 4 -14.57 6.15 -4.45
CA GLN A 4 -14.67 7.59 -4.74
C GLN A 4 -14.75 8.45 -3.48
N GLN A 5 -15.52 8.03 -2.47
CA GLN A 5 -15.59 8.73 -1.18
C GLN A 5 -14.25 8.72 -0.44
N LEU A 6 -13.49 7.62 -0.55
CA LEU A 6 -12.16 7.52 0.04
C LEU A 6 -11.17 8.47 -0.64
N LYS A 7 -11.17 8.52 -1.97
CA LYS A 7 -10.33 9.44 -2.75
C LYS A 7 -10.54 10.89 -2.31
N GLN A 8 -11.79 11.33 -2.20
CA GLN A 8 -12.09 12.71 -1.79
C GLN A 8 -11.71 12.98 -0.33
N LYS A 9 -12.04 12.08 0.59
CA LYS A 9 -11.84 12.30 2.03
C LYS A 9 -10.35 12.31 2.43
N PHE A 10 -9.56 11.44 1.83
CA PHE A 10 -8.15 11.24 2.19
C PHE A 10 -7.17 11.79 1.14
N ASN A 11 -7.68 12.46 0.11
CA ASN A 11 -6.90 13.00 -1.01
C ASN A 11 -6.07 11.93 -1.74
N TYR A 12 -6.62 10.73 -1.92
CA TYR A 12 -5.96 9.67 -2.68
C TYR A 12 -6.20 9.87 -4.17
N THR A 13 -5.13 9.90 -4.95
CA THR A 13 -5.19 10.03 -6.42
C THR A 13 -5.71 8.75 -7.05
N SER A 14 -5.26 7.60 -6.52
CA SER A 14 -5.68 6.28 -7.00
C SER A 14 -5.81 5.29 -5.86
N ILE A 15 -6.71 4.33 -6.04
CA ILE A 15 -6.97 3.23 -5.11
C ILE A 15 -7.17 1.99 -5.97
N GLY A 16 -6.45 0.92 -5.66
CA GLY A 16 -6.61 -0.39 -6.29
C GLY A 16 -7.78 -1.19 -5.72
N PRO A 17 -8.08 -2.36 -6.28
CA PRO A 17 -9.04 -3.27 -5.68
C PRO A 17 -8.53 -3.77 -4.32
N PHE A 18 -9.48 -4.07 -3.42
CA PHE A 18 -9.17 -4.73 -2.16
C PHE A 18 -8.85 -6.21 -2.39
N HIS A 19 -7.73 -6.67 -1.84
CA HIS A 19 -7.28 -8.05 -1.82
C HIS A 19 -6.79 -8.37 -0.40
N GLU A 20 -7.21 -9.50 0.18
CA GLU A 20 -6.89 -9.87 1.57
C GLU A 20 -7.21 -8.76 2.61
N GLY A 21 -8.26 -7.97 2.36
CA GLY A 21 -8.68 -6.89 3.28
C GLY A 21 -7.87 -5.60 3.19
N LEU A 22 -6.93 -5.48 2.24
CA LEU A 22 -6.15 -4.26 1.99
C LEU A 22 -6.22 -3.86 0.51
N ALA A 23 -6.11 -2.56 0.23
CA ALA A 23 -5.94 -2.04 -1.12
C ALA A 23 -4.71 -1.14 -1.17
N TRP A 24 -3.99 -1.11 -2.28
CA TRP A 24 -2.98 -0.07 -2.46
C TRP A 24 -3.67 1.27 -2.77
N ALA A 25 -3.08 2.36 -2.30
CA ALA A 25 -3.49 3.72 -2.56
C ALA A 25 -2.29 4.59 -2.91
N VAL A 26 -2.55 5.66 -3.67
CA VAL A 26 -1.57 6.66 -4.04
C VAL A 26 -1.94 7.98 -3.39
N GLN A 27 -1.00 8.56 -2.64
CA GLN A 27 -1.10 9.89 -2.07
C GLN A 27 0.24 10.59 -2.32
N ASP A 28 0.21 11.81 -2.84
CA ASP A 28 1.41 12.63 -3.10
C ASP A 28 2.49 11.89 -3.93
N GLY A 29 2.04 11.07 -4.88
CA GLY A 29 2.92 10.28 -5.76
C GLY A 29 3.57 9.05 -5.12
N LYS A 30 3.24 8.74 -3.85
CA LYS A 30 3.75 7.57 -3.13
C LYS A 30 2.67 6.53 -2.89
N TYR A 31 3.09 5.27 -2.91
CA TYR A 31 2.26 4.10 -2.78
C TYR A 31 2.33 3.50 -1.37
N PHE A 32 1.19 3.04 -0.86
CA PHE A 32 1.06 2.32 0.41
C PHE A 32 -0.27 1.55 0.43
N HIS A 33 -0.52 0.78 1.50
CA HIS A 33 -1.78 0.05 1.65
C HIS A 33 -2.72 0.74 2.64
N ILE A 34 -4.02 0.66 2.34
CA ILE A 34 -5.11 1.17 3.15
C ILE A 34 -6.09 0.04 3.53
N ARG A 35 -6.74 0.23 4.67
CA ARG A 35 -7.86 -0.60 5.14
C ARG A 35 -9.17 -0.18 4.44
N PRO A 36 -10.26 -0.98 4.54
CA PRO A 36 -11.55 -0.64 3.90
C PRO A 36 -12.19 0.66 4.40
N ASN A 37 -11.80 1.14 5.59
CA ASN A 37 -12.21 2.43 6.12
C ASN A 37 -11.42 3.63 5.54
N GLY A 38 -10.42 3.38 4.70
CA GLY A 38 -9.55 4.38 4.08
C GLY A 38 -8.27 4.68 4.84
N ASN A 39 -8.14 4.23 6.09
CA ASN A 39 -6.96 4.54 6.89
C ASN A 39 -5.73 3.77 6.37
N PRO A 40 -4.54 4.38 6.39
CA PRO A 40 -3.29 3.66 6.12
C PRO A 40 -3.17 2.42 7.01
N ALA A 41 -2.78 1.29 6.42
CA ALA A 41 -2.44 0.08 7.17
C ALA A 41 -1.14 0.25 7.98
N TYR A 42 -0.25 1.11 7.48
CA TYR A 42 1.06 1.44 8.05
C TYR A 42 1.55 2.81 7.57
N THR A 43 2.65 3.30 8.14
CA THR A 43 3.21 4.65 7.87
C THR A 43 4.20 4.71 6.71
N ALA A 44 4.86 3.59 6.36
CA ALA A 44 5.80 3.53 5.24
C ALA A 44 5.16 3.95 3.90
N ARG A 45 5.98 4.50 3.00
CA ARG A 45 5.60 5.04 1.69
C ARG A 45 6.65 4.62 0.65
N TYR A 46 6.18 4.14 -0.50
CA TYR A 46 7.01 3.52 -1.53
C TYR A 46 6.84 4.18 -2.90
N ASP A 47 7.75 3.89 -3.82
CA ASP A 47 7.63 4.32 -5.22
C ASP A 47 6.61 3.48 -5.99
N ALA A 48 6.39 2.24 -5.55
CA ALA A 48 5.33 1.36 -6.02
C ALA A 48 5.07 0.26 -5.00
N VAL A 49 3.84 -0.24 -4.92
CA VAL A 49 3.50 -1.49 -4.22
C VAL A 49 2.57 -2.33 -5.10
N GLY A 50 2.67 -3.66 -4.98
CA GLY A 50 1.70 -4.61 -5.53
C GLY A 50 0.66 -5.04 -4.49
N HIS A 51 -0.25 -5.93 -4.88
CA HIS A 51 -1.21 -6.55 -3.96
C HIS A 51 -0.51 -7.47 -2.96
N PHE A 52 -1.15 -7.66 -1.80
CA PHE A 52 -0.80 -8.72 -0.88
C PHE A 52 -1.27 -10.07 -1.42
N HIS A 53 -0.36 -11.06 -1.34
CA HIS A 53 -0.62 -12.47 -1.54
C HIS A 53 0.11 -13.23 -0.44
N GLU A 54 -0.62 -14.05 0.33
CA GLU A 54 -0.05 -14.84 1.43
C GLU A 54 0.71 -13.97 2.46
N GLY A 55 0.21 -12.76 2.72
CA GLY A 55 0.80 -11.83 3.70
C GLY A 55 2.06 -11.08 3.24
N LEU A 56 2.47 -11.24 1.98
CA LEU A 56 3.58 -10.51 1.36
C LEU A 56 3.11 -9.66 0.19
N ALA A 57 3.70 -8.47 0.04
CA ALA A 57 3.51 -7.63 -1.15
C ALA A 57 4.87 -7.20 -1.70
N ARG A 58 4.98 -7.12 -3.03
CA ARG A 58 6.16 -6.52 -3.66
C ARG A 58 6.12 -5.00 -3.48
N ALA A 59 7.20 -4.40 -3.02
CA ALA A 59 7.41 -2.96 -2.94
C ALA A 59 8.61 -2.54 -3.77
N ARG A 60 8.61 -1.29 -4.24
CA ARG A 60 9.76 -0.63 -4.86
C ARG A 60 10.15 0.61 -4.08
N GLN A 61 11.44 0.75 -3.79
CA GLN A 61 12.01 1.96 -3.22
C GLN A 61 13.40 2.18 -3.81
N ASP A 62 13.71 3.41 -4.23
CA ASP A 62 15.02 3.81 -4.75
C ASP A 62 15.49 2.90 -5.90
N GLY A 63 14.55 2.52 -6.78
CA GLY A 63 14.78 1.64 -7.93
C GLY A 63 14.95 0.15 -7.59
N LYS A 64 14.92 -0.25 -6.32
CA LYS A 64 15.07 -1.66 -5.89
C LYS A 64 13.73 -2.27 -5.50
N TYR A 65 13.57 -3.56 -5.81
CA TYR A 65 12.38 -4.33 -5.45
C TYR A 65 12.66 -5.25 -4.27
N PHE A 66 11.71 -5.35 -3.35
CA PHE A 66 11.74 -6.26 -2.20
C PHE A 66 10.31 -6.62 -1.80
N HIS A 67 10.17 -7.53 -0.84
CA HIS A 67 8.88 -7.89 -0.27
C HIS A 67 8.67 -7.18 1.06
N ILE A 68 7.44 -6.74 1.32
CA ILE A 68 7.00 -6.18 2.59
C ILE A 68 5.92 -7.06 3.20
N ARG A 69 5.85 -7.05 4.54
CA ARG A 69 4.78 -7.69 5.31
C ARG A 69 3.59 -6.73 5.47
N LEU A 70 2.50 -7.23 6.06
CA LEU A 70 1.27 -6.45 6.32
C LEU A 70 1.47 -5.20 7.18
N ASP A 71 2.54 -5.16 7.98
CA ASP A 71 2.94 -4.00 8.79
C ASP A 71 3.73 -2.94 7.99
N GLY A 72 4.01 -3.20 6.71
CA GLY A 72 4.79 -2.33 5.86
C GLY A 72 6.30 -2.41 6.11
N ASN A 73 6.81 -3.41 6.85
CA ASN A 73 8.24 -3.60 6.99
C ASN A 73 8.77 -4.57 5.93
N PRO A 74 10.02 -4.40 5.46
CA PRO A 74 10.68 -5.39 4.62
C PRO A 74 10.60 -6.79 5.26
N ALA A 75 10.23 -7.79 4.46
CA ALA A 75 10.13 -9.19 4.91
C ALA A 75 11.52 -9.82 5.14
N TYR A 76 12.55 -9.26 4.51
CA TYR A 76 13.94 -9.68 4.64
C TYR A 76 14.77 -8.43 4.92
N THR A 77 15.58 -8.47 5.97
CA THR A 77 16.69 -7.54 6.13
C THR A 77 17.81 -7.98 5.19
N ALA A 78 18.39 -7.03 4.45
CA ALA A 78 19.65 -7.29 3.77
C ALA A 78 20.67 -7.77 4.82
N ARG A 79 21.30 -8.92 4.57
CA ARG A 79 22.47 -9.38 5.34
C ARG A 79 23.69 -8.55 4.99
#